data_AF-A0A6U5KU20-F1
#
_entry.id   AF-A0A6U5KU20-F1
#
_cell.length_a   1.000
_cell.length_b   1.000
_cell.length_c   1.000
_cell.angle_alpha   90.00
_cell.angle_beta   90.00
_cell.angle_gamma   90.00
#
_symmetry.space_group_name_H-M   'P 1'
#
loop_
_entity.id
_entity.type
_entity.pdbx_description
1 polymer ?
#
loop_
_entity_poly.entity_id
_entity_poly.type
_entity_poly.pdbx_seq_one_letter_code
_entity_poly.pdbx_strand_id
1 'polypeptide(L)'
;RLLANSSSSPPLPSVQGTIMTASATTMTEAATTMTEAATTMTAAATTKTAPATTMTTASTTMTAGAAIMTAAATIITTTATTTTASATTKTAAVTTKTAAATTKTAAATTPLLGDGAGAAPVDVRACGRTDAGVSSIGQICRVRTGRTPTEVPLRAVAAALELENPSVVAGGCENDLALRCLSVREEGRAFHPKFGARCRSYIYLWDLSEENEENGPFALREEHVRAVDAMLRKLTEAGPLDYVAASYGRTRTETTACRLLWDRAFPVDLLPDDREDARRGDNAPGGRRSVSRGADAMCVELIGDRFLRRMVRILVAIVVREAVREARKAEGTSEAAGCGGEDALLNIVLSKKRSRCARPAAAEGLIFVSAHFGDREQ
;
A
#
# COMPACT_ATOMS: atom_id res chain seq x y z
N ARG A 1 97.17 -88.52 50.33
CA ARG A 1 96.52 -88.78 49.01
C ARG A 1 95.02 -88.94 49.27
N LEU A 2 94.18 -88.26 48.47
CA LEU A 2 92.70 -88.32 48.40
C LEU A 2 91.95 -87.62 49.55
N LEU A 3 90.78 -86.98 49.42
CA LEU A 3 89.93 -86.35 48.38
C LEU A 3 88.64 -85.96 49.16
N ALA A 4 87.96 -84.86 48.82
CA ALA A 4 86.48 -84.78 48.73
C ALA A 4 85.96 -83.33 48.62
N ASN A 5 85.37 -83.03 47.46
CA ASN A 5 84.50 -81.89 47.19
C ASN A 5 83.08 -82.21 47.71
N SER A 6 82.36 -81.20 48.22
CA SER A 6 80.91 -81.22 48.35
C SER A 6 80.29 -80.01 47.65
N SER A 7 79.42 -80.26 46.68
CA SER A 7 78.66 -79.27 45.92
C SER A 7 77.17 -79.49 46.20
N SER A 8 76.51 -78.49 46.78
CA SER A 8 75.05 -78.43 46.93
C SER A 8 74.43 -77.71 45.73
N SER A 9 73.48 -78.37 45.06
CA SER A 9 72.63 -77.78 44.01
C SER A 9 71.31 -77.26 44.61
N PRO A 10 70.76 -76.13 44.13
CA PRO A 10 69.45 -75.64 44.56
C PRO A 10 68.29 -76.37 43.85
N PRO A 11 67.07 -76.36 44.40
CA PRO A 11 65.92 -77.05 43.82
C PRO A 11 65.37 -76.32 42.59
N LEU A 12 65.02 -77.08 41.56
CA LEU A 12 64.35 -76.60 40.35
C LEU A 12 62.89 -76.21 40.66
N PRO A 13 62.39 -75.07 40.15
CA PRO A 13 60.97 -74.70 40.29
C PRO A 13 60.09 -75.66 39.48
N SER A 14 58.97 -76.07 40.07
CA SER A 14 58.03 -77.00 39.42
C SER A 14 57.36 -76.34 38.21
N VAL A 15 57.51 -76.97 37.04
CA VAL A 15 56.96 -76.54 35.73
C VAL A 15 55.44 -76.27 35.78
N GLN A 16 54.75 -76.90 36.72
CA GLN A 16 53.30 -76.79 36.89
C GLN A 16 52.84 -75.43 37.46
N GLY A 17 53.66 -74.79 38.31
CA GLY A 17 53.37 -73.46 38.84
C GLY A 17 53.46 -72.37 37.77
N THR A 18 54.44 -72.47 36.86
CA THR A 18 54.64 -71.51 35.76
C THR A 18 53.50 -71.57 34.74
N ILE A 19 52.98 -72.77 34.46
CA ILE A 19 51.84 -72.97 33.53
C ILE A 19 50.54 -72.40 34.12
N MET A 20 50.28 -72.59 35.42
CA MET A 20 49.08 -72.01 36.05
C MET A 20 49.11 -70.48 36.07
N THR A 21 50.27 -69.88 36.36
CA THR A 21 50.41 -68.41 36.35
C THR A 21 50.21 -67.86 34.94
N ALA A 22 50.79 -68.49 33.91
CA ALA A 22 50.60 -68.07 32.52
C ALA A 22 49.14 -68.17 32.05
N SER A 23 48.42 -69.23 32.44
CA SER A 23 46.97 -69.36 32.18
C SER A 23 46.13 -68.32 32.93
N ALA A 24 46.49 -68.00 34.17
CA ALA A 24 45.80 -66.95 34.94
C ALA A 24 46.01 -65.55 34.32
N THR A 25 47.22 -65.25 33.82
CA THR A 25 47.52 -63.99 33.13
C THR A 25 46.74 -63.89 31.83
N THR A 26 46.71 -64.94 31.00
CA THR A 26 45.94 -64.93 29.74
C THR A 26 44.44 -64.82 29.95
N MET A 27 43.86 -65.43 30.99
CA MET A 27 42.46 -65.20 31.34
C MET A 27 42.19 -63.77 31.79
N THR A 28 43.11 -63.18 32.56
CA THR A 28 42.97 -61.79 33.02
C THR A 28 43.05 -60.80 31.87
N GLU A 29 43.97 -61.02 30.93
CA GLU A 29 44.07 -60.23 29.70
C GLU A 29 42.79 -60.36 28.86
N ALA A 30 42.30 -61.58 28.64
CA ALA A 30 41.05 -61.82 27.90
C ALA A 30 39.82 -61.15 28.55
N ALA A 31 39.72 -61.19 29.88
CA ALA A 31 38.65 -60.52 30.61
C ALA A 31 38.74 -58.98 30.50
N THR A 32 39.95 -58.44 30.45
CA THR A 32 40.19 -57.00 30.27
C THR A 32 39.79 -56.57 28.85
N THR A 33 40.18 -57.34 27.83
CA THR A 33 39.79 -57.06 26.43
C THR A 33 38.27 -57.13 26.23
N MET A 34 37.59 -58.08 26.88
CA MET A 34 36.13 -58.15 26.86
C MET A 34 35.47 -56.92 27.51
N THR A 35 36.04 -56.43 28.61
CA THR A 35 35.53 -55.24 29.31
C THR A 35 35.69 -53.98 28.45
N GLU A 36 36.84 -53.82 27.79
CA GLU A 36 37.09 -52.72 26.84
C GLU A 36 36.14 -52.78 25.63
N ALA A 37 35.91 -53.97 25.08
CA ALA A 37 34.96 -54.18 23.99
C ALA A 37 33.52 -53.83 24.40
N ALA A 38 33.07 -54.24 25.60
CA ALA A 38 31.75 -53.91 26.12
C ALA A 38 31.57 -52.40 26.36
N THR A 39 32.62 -51.74 26.86
CA THR A 39 32.62 -50.28 27.07
C THR A 39 32.53 -49.53 25.73
N THR A 40 33.28 -49.99 24.72
CA THR A 40 33.24 -49.43 23.36
C THR A 40 31.87 -49.62 22.71
N MET A 41 31.24 -50.79 22.87
CA MET A 41 29.88 -51.04 22.39
C MET A 41 28.85 -50.12 23.06
N THR A 42 28.98 -49.87 24.37
CA THR A 42 28.08 -48.97 25.11
C THR A 42 28.24 -47.52 24.66
N ALA A 43 29.47 -47.08 24.41
CA ALA A 43 29.75 -45.75 23.86
C ALA A 43 29.18 -45.59 22.44
N ALA A 44 29.34 -46.62 21.59
CA ALA A 44 28.79 -46.66 20.24
C ALA A 44 27.25 -46.67 20.22
N ALA A 45 26.62 -47.34 21.19
CA ALA A 45 25.17 -47.31 21.35
C ALA A 45 24.69 -45.90 21.72
N THR A 46 25.33 -45.26 22.70
CA THR A 46 24.99 -43.91 23.15
C THR A 46 25.15 -42.85 22.05
N THR A 47 26.18 -42.97 21.22
CA THR A 47 26.39 -42.07 20.06
C THR A 47 25.34 -42.24 18.97
N LYS A 48 24.72 -43.43 18.85
CA LYS A 48 23.60 -43.65 17.93
C LYS A 48 22.27 -43.11 18.46
N THR A 49 22.06 -43.05 19.77
CA THR A 49 20.80 -42.56 20.36
C THR A 49 20.70 -41.03 20.35
N ALA A 50 21.81 -40.31 20.51
CA ALA A 50 21.84 -38.84 20.51
C ALA A 50 21.21 -38.18 19.26
N PRO A 51 21.53 -38.60 18.01
CA PRO A 51 20.90 -38.03 16.82
C PRO A 51 19.39 -38.28 16.73
N ALA A 52 18.90 -39.41 17.25
CA ALA A 52 17.47 -39.71 17.28
C ALA A 52 16.69 -38.75 18.21
N THR A 53 17.27 -38.42 19.37
CA THR A 53 16.70 -37.43 20.28
C THR A 53 16.69 -36.03 19.65
N THR A 54 17.78 -35.62 19.00
CA THR A 54 17.87 -34.33 18.30
C THR A 54 16.85 -34.22 17.17
N MET A 55 16.66 -35.27 16.38
CA MET A 55 15.61 -35.32 15.34
C MET A 55 14.20 -35.17 15.92
N THR A 56 13.92 -35.83 17.05
CA THR A 56 12.61 -35.76 17.71
C THR A 56 12.31 -34.35 18.21
N THR A 57 13.30 -33.69 18.81
CA THR A 57 13.19 -32.29 19.26
C THR A 57 12.97 -31.36 18.06
N ALA A 58 13.74 -31.51 16.98
CA ALA A 58 13.60 -30.71 15.76
C ALA A 58 12.20 -30.88 15.12
N SER A 59 11.69 -32.10 15.04
CA SER A 59 10.34 -32.40 14.54
C SER A 59 9.26 -31.74 15.40
N THR A 60 9.42 -31.74 16.72
CA THR A 60 8.50 -31.07 17.66
C THR A 60 8.51 -29.55 17.46
N THR A 61 9.69 -28.94 17.30
CA THR A 61 9.83 -27.50 17.02
C THR A 61 9.20 -27.12 15.68
N MET A 62 9.40 -27.93 14.64
CA MET A 62 8.77 -27.70 13.33
C MET A 62 7.24 -27.75 13.41
N THR A 63 6.70 -28.71 14.17
CA THR A 63 5.24 -28.85 14.36
C THR A 63 4.66 -27.65 15.10
N ALA A 64 5.35 -27.17 16.15
CA ALA A 64 4.95 -25.95 16.85
C ALA A 64 5.01 -24.70 15.93
N GLY A 65 6.06 -24.58 15.10
CA GLY A 65 6.17 -23.51 14.11
C GLY A 65 5.04 -23.53 13.07
N ALA A 66 4.64 -24.71 12.60
CA ALA A 66 3.52 -24.88 11.68
C ALA A 66 2.18 -24.46 12.30
N ALA A 67 1.96 -24.77 13.59
CA ALA A 67 0.77 -24.34 14.31
C ALA A 67 0.71 -22.81 14.46
N ILE A 68 1.83 -22.16 14.79
CA ILE A 68 1.93 -20.70 14.88
C ILE A 68 1.65 -20.03 13.53
N MET A 69 2.22 -20.56 12.45
CA MET A 69 1.95 -20.04 11.09
C MET A 69 0.47 -20.17 10.71
N THR A 70 -0.17 -21.29 11.07
CA THR A 70 -1.59 -21.52 10.80
C THR A 70 -2.48 -20.55 11.58
N ALA A 71 -2.16 -20.29 12.85
CA ALA A 71 -2.86 -19.30 13.67
C ALA A 71 -2.69 -17.88 13.11
N ALA A 72 -1.47 -17.50 12.70
CA ALA A 72 -1.20 -16.20 12.08
C ALA A 72 -1.97 -16.03 10.75
N ALA A 73 -2.01 -17.05 9.89
CA ALA A 73 -2.78 -17.03 8.65
C ALA A 73 -4.29 -16.86 8.90
N THR A 74 -4.80 -17.49 9.97
CA THR A 74 -6.19 -17.34 10.39
C THR A 74 -6.49 -15.90 10.83
N ILE A 75 -5.65 -15.30 11.69
CA ILE A 75 -5.79 -13.91 12.15
C ILE A 75 -5.76 -12.92 10.97
N ILE A 76 -4.86 -13.12 10.01
CA ILE A 76 -4.76 -12.29 8.80
C ILE A 76 -6.07 -12.38 7.99
N THR A 77 -6.60 -13.59 7.81
CA THR A 77 -7.83 -13.83 7.04
C THR A 77 -9.04 -13.18 7.72
N THR A 78 -9.16 -13.32 9.05
CA THR A 78 -10.23 -12.69 9.82
C THR A 78 -10.14 -11.17 9.74
N THR A 79 -8.97 -10.59 9.98
CA THR A 79 -8.74 -9.14 9.88
C THR A 79 -9.04 -8.60 8.49
N ALA A 80 -8.66 -9.32 7.43
CA ALA A 80 -8.98 -8.95 6.05
C ALA A 80 -10.49 -8.97 5.77
N THR A 81 -11.20 -9.95 6.34
CA THR A 81 -12.65 -10.09 6.21
C THR A 81 -13.38 -8.95 6.91
N THR A 82 -13.01 -8.64 8.16
CA THR A 82 -13.60 -7.53 8.93
C THR A 82 -13.34 -6.17 8.27
N THR A 83 -12.13 -5.98 7.74
CA THR A 83 -11.76 -4.78 6.97
C THR A 83 -12.60 -4.65 5.71
N THR A 84 -12.86 -5.76 5.00
CA THR A 84 -13.68 -5.79 3.78
C THR A 84 -15.15 -5.49 4.09
N ALA A 85 -15.68 -6.04 5.18
CA ALA A 85 -17.04 -5.75 5.64
C ALA A 85 -17.20 -4.25 5.96
N SER A 86 -16.30 -3.69 6.77
CA SER A 86 -16.31 -2.27 7.15
C SER A 86 -16.13 -1.32 5.95
N ALA A 87 -15.28 -1.70 4.98
CA ALA A 87 -15.13 -0.99 3.72
C ALA A 87 -16.39 -1.04 2.84
N THR A 88 -17.17 -2.12 2.92
CA THR A 88 -18.43 -2.29 2.17
C THR A 88 -19.53 -1.39 2.75
N THR A 89 -19.66 -1.32 4.08
CA THR A 89 -20.59 -0.39 4.77
C THR A 89 -20.23 1.07 4.52
N LYS A 90 -18.93 1.42 4.59
CA LYS A 90 -18.45 2.76 4.19
C LYS A 90 -18.75 3.06 2.73
N THR A 91 -18.64 2.09 1.81
CA THR A 91 -18.94 2.29 0.37
C THR A 91 -20.44 2.53 0.10
N ALA A 92 -21.34 1.92 0.87
CA ALA A 92 -22.79 2.11 0.75
C ALA A 92 -23.23 3.53 1.18
N ALA A 93 -22.70 4.04 2.30
CA ALA A 93 -22.96 5.40 2.78
C ALA A 93 -22.33 6.52 1.92
N VAL A 94 -21.60 6.15 0.86
CA VAL A 94 -20.72 7.01 0.06
C VAL A 94 -21.21 7.24 -1.36
N THR A 95 -21.94 6.27 -1.92
CA THR A 95 -22.57 6.41 -3.25
C THR A 95 -23.63 7.53 -3.25
N THR A 96 -24.08 7.93 -2.07
CA THR A 96 -25.00 9.04 -1.80
C THR A 96 -24.40 10.43 -2.00
N LYS A 97 -23.07 10.67 -1.89
CA LYS A 97 -22.52 12.06 -1.88
C LYS A 97 -22.39 12.74 -3.26
N THR A 98 -21.92 12.04 -4.32
CA THR A 98 -21.91 12.62 -5.68
C THR A 98 -23.32 12.76 -6.25
N ALA A 99 -24.18 11.78 -5.97
CA ALA A 99 -25.60 11.86 -6.24
C ALA A 99 -26.21 13.05 -5.48
N ALA A 100 -25.89 13.24 -4.20
CA ALA A 100 -26.34 14.38 -3.42
C ALA A 100 -25.86 15.71 -4.00
N ALA A 101 -24.64 15.80 -4.53
CA ALA A 101 -24.17 17.03 -5.17
C ALA A 101 -24.95 17.35 -6.46
N THR A 102 -25.18 16.34 -7.32
CA THR A 102 -26.00 16.52 -8.53
C THR A 102 -27.45 16.81 -8.19
N THR A 103 -28.01 16.15 -7.17
CA THR A 103 -29.36 16.43 -6.65
C THR A 103 -29.45 17.82 -6.04
N LYS A 104 -28.44 18.29 -5.30
CA LYS A 104 -28.42 19.63 -4.69
C LYS A 104 -28.30 20.71 -5.75
N THR A 105 -27.45 20.52 -6.77
CA THR A 105 -27.41 21.40 -7.95
C THR A 105 -28.75 21.40 -8.69
N ALA A 106 -29.37 20.24 -8.89
CA ALA A 106 -30.68 20.15 -9.53
C ALA A 106 -31.75 20.87 -8.69
N ALA A 107 -31.81 20.64 -7.37
CA ALA A 107 -32.75 21.29 -6.46
C ALA A 107 -32.59 22.82 -6.48
N ALA A 108 -31.35 23.32 -6.41
CA ALA A 108 -31.06 24.76 -6.43
C ALA A 108 -31.44 25.43 -7.76
N THR A 109 -31.30 24.71 -8.87
CA THR A 109 -31.54 25.28 -10.20
C THR A 109 -32.95 25.04 -10.72
N THR A 110 -33.68 24.03 -10.23
CA THR A 110 -35.01 23.67 -10.73
C THR A 110 -36.05 24.80 -10.61
N PRO A 111 -36.14 25.56 -9.50
CA PRO A 111 -37.06 26.69 -9.40
C PRO A 111 -36.80 27.77 -10.46
N LEU A 112 -35.54 27.92 -10.86
CA LEU A 112 -35.10 28.96 -11.78
C LEU A 112 -35.10 28.51 -13.24
N LEU A 113 -34.70 27.27 -13.50
CA LEU A 113 -34.43 26.71 -14.83
C LEU A 113 -35.48 25.69 -15.29
N GLY A 114 -36.39 25.27 -14.42
CA GLY A 114 -37.46 24.35 -14.77
C GLY A 114 -38.58 25.02 -15.58
N ASP A 115 -39.35 24.21 -16.30
CA ASP A 115 -40.44 24.66 -17.19
C ASP A 115 -41.74 25.05 -16.44
N GLY A 116 -41.64 25.47 -15.17
CA GLY A 116 -42.78 25.90 -14.34
C GLY A 116 -43.13 24.95 -13.19
N ALA A 117 -44.18 25.29 -12.43
CA ALA A 117 -44.64 24.49 -11.29
C ALA A 117 -45.15 23.12 -11.75
N GLY A 118 -44.46 22.05 -11.34
CA GLY A 118 -44.74 20.67 -11.76
C GLY A 118 -43.82 20.11 -12.85
N ALA A 119 -42.85 20.90 -13.33
CA ALA A 119 -41.85 20.43 -14.31
C ALA A 119 -40.86 19.42 -13.68
N ALA A 120 -40.35 18.52 -14.53
CA ALA A 120 -39.34 17.54 -14.12
C ALA A 120 -38.07 18.23 -13.59
N PRO A 121 -37.36 17.62 -12.62
CA PRO A 121 -36.08 18.14 -12.13
C PRO A 121 -35.09 18.34 -13.28
N VAL A 122 -34.28 19.38 -13.17
CA VAL A 122 -33.34 19.75 -14.24
C VAL A 122 -32.25 18.67 -14.39
N ASP A 123 -31.94 18.27 -15.64
CA ASP A 123 -30.90 17.27 -15.94
C ASP A 123 -29.50 17.85 -15.71
N VAL A 124 -28.86 17.42 -14.61
CA VAL A 124 -27.47 17.75 -14.27
C VAL A 124 -26.55 16.59 -14.63
N ARG A 125 -25.53 16.84 -15.44
CA ARG A 125 -24.49 15.86 -15.76
C ARG A 125 -23.10 16.38 -15.40
N ALA A 126 -22.29 15.58 -14.73
CA ALA A 126 -20.91 15.91 -14.38
C ALA A 126 -19.88 15.38 -15.40
N CYS A 127 -18.71 15.98 -15.44
CA CYS A 127 -17.57 15.60 -16.30
C CYS A 127 -16.95 14.26 -15.90
N GLY A 128 -16.86 14.02 -14.60
CA GLY A 128 -16.31 12.81 -14.02
C GLY A 128 -16.97 12.47 -12.70
N ARG A 129 -17.04 11.18 -12.40
CA ARG A 129 -17.51 10.70 -11.09
C ARG A 129 -16.33 10.65 -10.14
N THR A 130 -16.43 11.33 -9.00
CA THR A 130 -15.51 11.18 -7.87
C THR A 130 -16.04 10.09 -6.92
N ASP A 131 -15.14 9.32 -6.30
CA ASP A 131 -15.53 8.45 -5.18
C ASP A 131 -15.62 9.31 -3.90
N ALA A 132 -16.29 8.87 -2.83
CA ALA A 132 -16.30 9.69 -1.61
C ALA A 132 -14.92 9.81 -0.97
N GLY A 133 -14.76 10.91 -0.25
CA GLY A 133 -13.48 11.38 0.29
C GLY A 133 -12.65 12.15 -0.74
N VAL A 134 -12.95 12.01 -2.04
CA VAL A 134 -12.24 12.73 -3.11
C VAL A 134 -12.79 14.15 -3.21
N SER A 135 -11.89 15.12 -3.09
CA SER A 135 -12.18 16.54 -3.26
C SER A 135 -12.22 16.93 -4.74
N SER A 136 -12.79 18.09 -5.03
CA SER A 136 -12.84 18.61 -6.40
C SER A 136 -12.85 20.13 -6.41
N ILE A 137 -11.96 20.72 -7.19
CA ILE A 137 -11.84 22.18 -7.33
C ILE A 137 -12.23 22.70 -8.72
N GLY A 138 -12.36 21.83 -9.71
CA GLY A 138 -12.81 22.24 -11.05
C GLY A 138 -13.76 21.25 -11.70
N GLN A 139 -14.68 20.65 -10.92
CA GLN A 139 -15.76 19.83 -11.48
C GLN A 139 -16.57 20.66 -12.46
N ILE A 140 -16.81 20.09 -13.64
CA ILE A 140 -17.63 20.71 -14.67
C ILE A 140 -18.94 19.96 -14.76
N CYS A 141 -20.03 20.67 -14.52
CA CYS A 141 -21.38 20.18 -14.65
C CYS A 141 -22.10 20.91 -15.79
N ARG A 142 -22.97 20.18 -16.50
CA ARG A 142 -23.91 20.74 -17.46
C ARG A 142 -25.30 20.65 -16.86
N VAL A 143 -26.04 21.73 -17.00
CA VAL A 143 -27.46 21.83 -16.70
C VAL A 143 -28.19 22.11 -18.02
N ARG A 144 -29.24 21.35 -18.36
CA ARG A 144 -30.05 21.60 -19.57
C ARG A 144 -31.37 22.25 -19.19
N THR A 145 -31.70 23.37 -19.82
CA THR A 145 -32.93 24.12 -19.59
C THR A 145 -33.54 24.54 -20.93
N GLY A 146 -34.87 24.69 -20.97
CA GLY A 146 -35.59 25.31 -22.08
C GLY A 146 -35.51 26.85 -22.06
N ARG A 147 -35.06 27.43 -20.93
CA ARG A 147 -34.99 28.87 -20.73
C ARG A 147 -33.74 29.47 -21.35
N THR A 148 -33.87 30.66 -21.90
CA THR A 148 -32.74 31.39 -22.50
C THR A 148 -31.99 32.23 -21.46
N PRO A 149 -30.72 32.61 -21.73
CA PRO A 149 -30.00 33.56 -20.86
C PRO A 149 -30.68 34.93 -20.70
N THR A 150 -31.57 35.31 -21.62
CA THR A 150 -32.36 36.54 -21.50
C THR A 150 -33.50 36.38 -20.50
N GLU A 151 -34.11 35.19 -20.41
CA GLU A 151 -35.13 34.86 -19.42
C GLU A 151 -34.53 34.60 -18.04
N VAL A 152 -33.38 33.92 -18.01
CA VAL A 152 -32.63 33.63 -16.78
C VAL A 152 -31.17 34.02 -16.97
N PRO A 153 -30.77 35.21 -16.47
CA PRO A 153 -29.39 35.64 -16.52
C PRO A 153 -28.46 34.64 -15.81
N LEU A 154 -27.28 34.37 -16.39
CA LEU A 154 -26.30 33.43 -15.82
C LEU A 154 -25.91 33.76 -14.37
N ARG A 155 -25.87 35.06 -14.02
CA ARG A 155 -25.64 35.53 -12.65
C ARG A 155 -26.70 35.06 -11.65
N ALA A 156 -27.96 34.93 -12.08
CA ALA A 156 -29.04 34.44 -11.23
C ALA A 156 -28.88 32.94 -10.95
N VAL A 157 -28.37 32.17 -11.93
CA VAL A 157 -28.03 30.75 -11.74
C VAL A 157 -26.90 30.60 -10.72
N ALA A 158 -25.84 31.40 -10.84
CA ALA A 158 -24.73 31.38 -9.88
C ALA A 158 -25.22 31.73 -8.46
N ALA A 159 -26.00 32.81 -8.31
CA ALA A 159 -26.54 33.24 -7.02
C ALA A 159 -27.47 32.19 -6.38
N ALA A 160 -28.32 31.52 -7.17
CA ALA A 160 -29.19 30.45 -6.67
C ALA A 160 -28.38 29.26 -6.14
N LEU A 161 -27.28 28.90 -6.81
CA LEU A 161 -26.38 27.84 -6.35
C LEU A 161 -25.65 28.21 -5.06
N GLU A 162 -25.29 29.48 -4.87
CA GLU A 162 -24.65 29.95 -3.63
C GLU A 162 -25.63 29.99 -2.45
N LEU A 163 -26.87 30.47 -2.67
CA LEU A 163 -27.89 30.57 -1.62
C LEU A 163 -28.27 29.21 -1.02
N GLU A 164 -28.32 28.17 -1.85
CA GLU A 164 -28.63 26.80 -1.46
C GLU A 164 -27.43 26.06 -0.83
N ASN A 165 -26.25 26.71 -0.75
CA ASN A 165 -25.04 26.19 -0.13
C ASN A 165 -24.50 27.15 0.97
N PRO A 166 -25.29 27.47 2.01
CA PRO A 166 -24.93 28.48 3.01
C PRO A 166 -23.74 28.11 3.92
N SER A 167 -23.31 26.83 3.94
CA SER A 167 -22.12 26.39 4.67
C SER A 167 -20.82 27.07 4.19
N VAL A 168 -20.82 27.71 3.02
CA VAL A 168 -19.71 28.55 2.54
C VAL A 168 -19.73 29.96 3.16
N VAL A 169 -20.90 30.46 3.58
CA VAL A 169 -21.10 31.85 4.01
C VAL A 169 -20.86 32.05 5.51
N ALA A 170 -21.02 31.00 6.33
CA ALA A 170 -20.97 31.10 7.80
C ALA A 170 -19.66 30.56 8.44
N GLY A 171 -18.66 30.17 7.67
CA GLY A 171 -17.39 29.64 8.20
C GLY A 171 -17.50 28.33 9.00
N GLY A 172 -18.67 27.67 8.98
CA GLY A 172 -18.94 26.44 9.72
C GLY A 172 -18.30 25.23 9.04
N CYS A 173 -17.36 24.58 9.72
CA CYS A 173 -16.65 23.39 9.26
C CYS A 173 -17.32 22.06 9.66
N GLU A 174 -18.61 22.06 10.01
CA GLU A 174 -19.29 20.84 10.44
C GLU A 174 -19.97 20.14 9.25
N ASN A 175 -19.21 19.21 8.66
CA ASN A 175 -19.67 18.00 7.95
C ASN A 175 -20.55 18.11 6.70
N ASP A 176 -21.01 19.29 6.30
CA ASP A 176 -21.87 19.42 5.12
C ASP A 176 -21.12 19.81 3.84
N LEU A 177 -21.46 19.12 2.75
CA LEU A 177 -20.99 19.33 1.38
C LEU A 177 -21.09 20.82 0.99
N ALA A 178 -20.00 21.56 1.16
CA ALA A 178 -19.86 22.93 0.71
C ALA A 178 -19.60 22.95 -0.80
N LEU A 179 -20.68 22.95 -1.59
CA LEU A 179 -20.57 23.15 -3.04
C LEU A 179 -20.49 24.63 -3.33
N ARG A 180 -19.47 25.03 -4.08
CA ARG A 180 -19.31 26.40 -4.56
C ARG A 180 -19.37 26.43 -6.07
N CYS A 181 -20.22 27.29 -6.62
CA CYS A 181 -20.24 27.58 -8.05
C CYS A 181 -19.13 28.58 -8.37
N LEU A 182 -18.11 28.18 -9.14
CA LEU A 182 -17.01 29.08 -9.51
C LEU A 182 -17.35 29.96 -10.70
N SER A 183 -18.08 29.42 -11.69
CA SER A 183 -18.51 30.15 -12.87
C SER A 183 -19.68 29.45 -13.54
N VAL A 184 -20.46 30.22 -14.31
CA VAL A 184 -21.55 29.72 -15.15
C VAL A 184 -21.38 30.32 -16.54
N ARG A 185 -21.48 29.48 -17.57
CA ARG A 185 -21.41 29.89 -18.98
C ARG A 185 -22.46 29.15 -19.80
N GLU A 186 -22.94 29.82 -20.85
CA GLU A 186 -23.77 29.18 -21.87
C GLU A 186 -22.87 28.36 -22.81
N GLU A 187 -23.36 27.19 -23.21
CA GLU A 187 -22.65 26.27 -24.10
C GLU A 187 -23.59 25.75 -25.19
N GLY A 188 -23.01 25.36 -26.33
CA GLY A 188 -23.78 24.84 -27.45
C GLY A 188 -24.49 23.51 -27.12
N ARG A 189 -25.56 23.19 -27.86
CA ARG A 189 -26.37 21.96 -27.65
C ARG A 189 -25.56 20.65 -27.71
N ALA A 190 -24.47 20.65 -28.47
CA ALA A 190 -23.57 19.50 -28.63
C ALA A 190 -22.65 19.29 -27.41
N PHE A 191 -22.54 20.25 -26.49
CA PHE A 191 -21.67 20.13 -25.32
C PHE A 191 -22.10 18.97 -24.41
N HIS A 192 -21.15 18.10 -24.10
CA HIS A 192 -21.32 17.04 -23.12
C HIS A 192 -20.15 17.01 -22.14
N PRO A 193 -20.37 17.22 -20.84
CA PRO A 193 -19.27 17.38 -19.87
C PRO A 193 -18.42 16.11 -19.75
N LYS A 194 -19.04 14.92 -19.84
CA LYS A 194 -18.32 13.64 -19.82
C LYS A 194 -17.65 13.27 -21.16
N PHE A 195 -18.42 13.24 -22.25
CA PHE A 195 -17.95 12.70 -23.54
C PHE A 195 -17.21 13.73 -24.40
N GLY A 196 -17.41 15.03 -24.15
CA GLY A 196 -16.67 16.10 -24.82
C GLY A 196 -15.33 16.46 -24.14
N ALA A 197 -15.07 15.93 -22.94
CA ALA A 197 -13.79 16.16 -22.27
C ALA A 197 -12.69 15.35 -22.93
N ARG A 198 -11.66 16.03 -23.42
CA ARG A 198 -10.47 15.44 -24.06
C ARG A 198 -9.51 14.86 -23.03
N CYS A 199 -9.35 15.54 -21.91
CA CYS A 199 -8.55 15.08 -20.79
C CYS A 199 -9.10 15.58 -19.45
N ARG A 200 -8.61 14.95 -18.38
CA ARG A 200 -8.93 15.24 -16.99
C ARG A 200 -7.62 15.32 -16.21
N SER A 201 -7.56 16.21 -15.24
CA SER A 201 -6.41 16.37 -14.35
C SER A 201 -6.80 16.05 -12.91
N TYR A 202 -5.91 15.34 -12.23
CA TYR A 202 -6.00 15.02 -10.83
C TYR A 202 -4.69 15.39 -10.15
N ILE A 203 -4.76 15.84 -8.91
CA ILE A 203 -3.62 15.85 -8.00
C ILE A 203 -3.87 14.88 -6.86
N TYR A 204 -2.81 14.29 -6.34
CA TYR A 204 -2.82 13.52 -5.11
C TYR A 204 -1.79 14.09 -4.14
N LEU A 205 -2.23 14.45 -2.94
CA LEU A 205 -1.34 14.89 -1.85
C LEU A 205 -1.07 13.72 -0.91
N TRP A 206 0.21 13.46 -0.67
CA TRP A 206 0.69 12.41 0.23
C TRP A 206 1.54 13.04 1.32
N ASP A 207 1.20 12.81 2.58
CA ASP A 207 1.90 13.36 3.73
C ASP A 207 3.30 12.76 3.89
N LEU A 208 4.32 13.61 4.03
CA LEU A 208 5.72 13.23 4.24
C LEU A 208 6.15 13.33 5.71
N SER A 209 5.27 13.75 6.62
CA SER A 209 5.58 13.89 8.04
C SER A 209 5.99 12.56 8.68
N GLU A 210 7.08 12.62 9.46
CA GLU A 210 7.63 11.46 10.16
C GLU A 210 6.74 11.00 11.33
N GLU A 211 5.80 11.84 11.78
CA GLU A 211 4.91 11.60 12.91
C GLU A 211 3.68 10.73 12.55
N ASN A 212 3.44 10.45 11.28
CA ASN A 212 2.36 9.58 10.86
C ASN A 212 2.71 8.09 11.08
N GLU A 213 2.47 7.60 12.30
CA GLU A 213 2.55 6.17 12.63
C GLU A 213 1.63 5.30 11.72
N GLU A 214 0.57 5.90 11.12
CA GLU A 214 -0.30 5.24 10.14
C GLU A 214 0.39 4.87 8.81
N ASN A 215 1.53 5.49 8.48
CA ASN A 215 2.30 5.15 7.27
C ASN A 215 3.00 3.77 7.39
N GLY A 216 3.02 3.18 8.59
CA GLY A 216 3.54 1.83 8.85
C GLY A 216 4.96 1.63 8.30
N PRO A 217 5.36 0.41 7.94
CA PRO A 217 6.69 0.13 7.40
C PRO A 217 6.91 0.70 5.98
N PHE A 218 6.07 1.60 5.47
CA PHE A 218 6.20 2.21 4.14
C PHE A 218 6.20 3.75 4.20
N ALA A 219 6.71 4.34 5.28
CA ALA A 219 6.86 5.79 5.39
C ALA A 219 7.62 6.37 4.20
N LEU A 220 6.91 7.15 3.39
CA LEU A 220 7.47 7.88 2.28
C LEU A 220 8.17 9.13 2.84
N ARG A 221 9.39 9.41 2.37
CA ARG A 221 10.21 10.56 2.76
C ARG A 221 10.49 11.41 1.54
N GLU A 222 10.93 12.64 1.74
CA GLU A 222 11.26 13.57 0.66
C GLU A 222 12.25 12.97 -0.35
N GLU A 223 13.25 12.21 0.12
CA GLU A 223 14.24 11.53 -0.71
C GLU A 223 13.65 10.51 -1.71
N HIS A 224 12.50 9.92 -1.38
CA HIS A 224 11.81 8.96 -2.24
C HIS A 224 11.03 9.61 -3.39
N VAL A 225 10.74 10.92 -3.31
CA VAL A 225 9.89 11.62 -4.30
C VAL A 225 10.48 11.57 -5.70
N ARG A 226 11.81 11.64 -5.83
CA ARG A 226 12.48 11.51 -7.14
C ARG A 226 12.26 10.13 -7.77
N ALA A 227 12.28 9.07 -6.97
CA ALA A 227 12.00 7.72 -7.47
C ALA A 227 10.53 7.57 -7.89
N VAL A 228 9.61 8.17 -7.14
CA VAL A 228 8.19 8.23 -7.53
C VAL A 228 8.01 8.92 -8.88
N ASP A 229 8.61 10.10 -9.05
CA ASP A 229 8.55 10.87 -10.30
C ASP A 229 9.13 10.07 -11.48
N ALA A 230 10.30 9.45 -11.30
CA ALA A 230 10.93 8.64 -12.34
C ALA A 230 10.07 7.44 -12.79
N MET A 231 9.42 6.75 -11.84
CA MET A 231 8.53 5.63 -12.16
C MET A 231 7.24 6.06 -12.88
N LEU A 232 6.70 7.22 -12.53
CA LEU A 232 5.51 7.77 -13.20
C LEU A 232 5.80 8.12 -14.66
N ARG A 233 6.96 8.72 -14.95
CA ARG A 233 7.34 9.13 -16.31
C ARG A 233 7.33 7.97 -17.29
N LYS A 234 7.71 6.77 -16.83
CA LYS A 234 7.66 5.54 -17.64
C LYS A 234 6.27 5.24 -18.18
N LEU A 235 5.20 5.65 -17.48
CA LEU A 235 3.83 5.46 -17.95
C LEU A 235 3.48 6.41 -19.10
N THR A 236 3.88 7.68 -19.05
CA THR A 236 3.63 8.63 -20.14
C THR A 236 4.52 8.35 -21.36
N GLU A 237 5.78 7.98 -21.14
CA GLU A 237 6.71 7.56 -22.19
C GLU A 237 6.20 6.34 -22.98
N ALA A 238 5.57 5.38 -22.29
CA ALA A 238 5.02 4.18 -22.91
C ALA A 238 3.76 4.45 -23.77
N GLY A 239 3.13 5.62 -23.65
CA GLY A 239 1.94 5.97 -24.42
C GLY A 239 0.66 5.26 -23.93
N PRO A 240 -0.28 4.89 -24.83
CA PRO A 240 -1.52 4.22 -24.45
C PRO A 240 -1.28 2.84 -23.82
N LEU A 241 -1.79 2.63 -22.61
CA LEU A 241 -1.64 1.39 -21.85
C LEU A 241 -2.98 0.84 -21.39
N ASP A 242 -3.04 -0.49 -21.23
CA ASP A 242 -4.20 -1.17 -20.65
C ASP A 242 -4.12 -1.14 -19.11
N TYR A 243 -4.92 -0.27 -18.50
CA TYR A 243 -4.93 -0.06 -17.05
C TYR A 243 -5.91 -0.97 -16.30
N VAL A 244 -6.31 -2.11 -16.87
CA VAL A 244 -7.24 -3.04 -16.21
C VAL A 244 -6.77 -3.45 -14.82
N ALA A 245 -5.45 -3.63 -14.61
CA ALA A 245 -4.87 -3.94 -13.31
C ALA A 245 -5.04 -2.81 -12.29
N ALA A 246 -5.08 -1.55 -12.76
CA ALA A 246 -5.33 -0.37 -11.93
C ALA A 246 -6.83 -0.01 -11.85
N SER A 247 -7.74 -0.86 -12.31
CA SER A 247 -9.18 -0.61 -12.21
C SER A 247 -9.82 -1.26 -10.98
N TYR A 248 -11.00 -0.79 -10.60
CA TYR A 248 -11.80 -1.39 -9.52
C TYR A 248 -13.26 -1.60 -9.91
N GLY A 249 -13.79 -2.77 -9.54
CA GLY A 249 -15.17 -3.18 -9.80
C GLY A 249 -15.36 -3.76 -11.20
N ARG A 250 -16.60 -4.02 -11.60
CA ARG A 250 -16.91 -4.45 -12.97
C ARG A 250 -16.63 -3.31 -13.94
N THR A 251 -15.66 -3.50 -14.81
CA THR A 251 -15.39 -2.61 -15.93
C THR A 251 -16.52 -2.73 -16.94
N ARG A 252 -17.37 -1.70 -17.00
CA ARG A 252 -18.46 -1.58 -17.99
C ARG A 252 -18.05 -0.75 -19.20
N THR A 253 -16.79 -0.36 -19.29
CA THR A 253 -16.26 0.42 -20.41
C THR A 253 -15.88 -0.51 -21.55
N GLU A 254 -16.05 -0.04 -22.79
CA GLU A 254 -15.68 -0.77 -24.01
C GLU A 254 -14.17 -1.03 -24.09
N THR A 255 -13.37 -0.19 -23.44
CA THR A 255 -11.92 -0.33 -23.37
C THR A 255 -11.39 0.08 -22.00
N THR A 256 -10.28 -0.55 -21.60
CA THR A 256 -9.44 -0.22 -20.44
C THR A 256 -8.15 0.48 -20.84
N ALA A 257 -7.93 0.69 -22.13
CA ALA A 257 -6.83 1.49 -22.63
C ALA A 257 -7.06 2.96 -22.25
N CYS A 258 -6.04 3.58 -21.65
CA CYS A 258 -6.00 5.01 -21.35
C CYS A 258 -4.60 5.53 -21.71
N ARG A 259 -4.49 6.84 -21.93
CA ARG A 259 -3.20 7.50 -22.13
C ARG A 259 -3.00 8.56 -21.04
N LEU A 260 -1.93 8.42 -20.28
CA LEU A 260 -1.42 9.53 -19.48
C LEU A 260 -0.72 10.52 -20.43
N LEU A 261 -1.13 11.78 -20.34
CA LEU A 261 -0.64 12.89 -21.14
C LEU A 261 0.43 13.68 -20.39
N TRP A 262 0.35 13.66 -19.06
CA TRP A 262 1.28 14.33 -18.16
C TRP A 262 1.27 13.59 -16.82
N ASP A 263 2.45 13.44 -16.25
CA ASP A 263 2.64 12.99 -14.89
C ASP A 263 3.82 13.74 -14.25
N ARG A 264 3.72 13.97 -12.95
CA ARG A 264 4.80 14.55 -12.16
C ARG A 264 4.62 14.21 -10.69
N ALA A 265 5.71 13.97 -9.98
CA ALA A 265 5.73 14.00 -8.52
C ALA A 265 6.79 14.98 -8.02
N PHE A 266 6.43 15.79 -7.02
CA PHE A 266 7.35 16.76 -6.43
C PHE A 266 6.99 17.08 -4.98
N PRO A 267 7.98 17.44 -4.15
CA PRO A 267 7.73 17.89 -2.79
C PRO A 267 7.01 19.24 -2.80
N VAL A 268 6.11 19.44 -1.84
CA VAL A 268 5.37 20.69 -1.60
C VAL A 268 5.33 21.01 -0.11
N ASP A 269 5.54 22.28 0.20
CA ASP A 269 5.34 22.81 1.54
C ASP A 269 3.86 23.12 1.74
N LEU A 270 3.30 22.67 2.86
CA LEU A 270 1.92 22.99 3.20
C LEU A 270 1.93 24.30 3.97
N LEU A 271 1.02 25.21 3.61
CA LEU A 271 0.85 26.44 4.39
C LEU A 271 0.39 26.05 5.81
N PRO A 272 0.97 26.66 6.87
CA PRO A 272 0.53 26.42 8.24
C PRO A 272 -0.97 26.67 8.37
N ASP A 273 -1.71 25.76 9.00
CA ASP A 273 -3.11 26.00 9.31
C ASP A 273 -3.20 26.87 10.58
N ASP A 274 -3.40 28.17 10.40
CA ASP A 274 -3.62 29.13 11.50
C ASP A 274 -4.77 28.70 12.46
N ARG A 275 -5.63 27.74 12.05
CA ARG A 275 -6.76 27.24 12.84
C ARG A 275 -6.43 26.09 13.78
N GLU A 276 -5.41 25.28 13.49
CA GLU A 276 -4.98 24.20 14.41
C GLU A 276 -4.17 24.75 15.58
N ASP A 277 -3.36 25.79 15.35
CA ASP A 277 -2.58 26.46 16.38
C ASP A 277 -3.46 27.14 17.44
N ALA A 278 -4.69 27.54 17.07
CA ALA A 278 -5.67 28.09 18.02
C ALA A 278 -6.38 27.00 18.86
N ARG A 279 -6.41 25.74 18.43
CA ARG A 279 -7.11 24.63 19.11
C ARG A 279 -6.20 23.85 20.06
N ARG A 280 -4.91 23.79 19.81
CA ARG A 280 -3.92 23.38 20.81
C ARG A 280 -3.66 24.57 21.71
N GLY A 281 -4.32 24.63 22.85
CA GLY A 281 -4.23 25.72 23.83
C GLY A 281 -2.87 25.90 24.52
N ASP A 282 -1.77 25.87 23.79
CA ASP A 282 -0.46 26.28 24.28
C ASP A 282 -0.33 27.80 24.15
N ASN A 283 -0.82 28.49 25.19
CA ASN A 283 -0.52 29.91 25.45
C ASN A 283 0.95 30.11 25.83
N ALA A 284 1.88 29.74 24.95
CA ALA A 284 3.29 30.08 25.07
C ALA A 284 3.63 31.22 24.07
N PRO A 285 3.86 32.45 24.54
CA PRO A 285 4.26 33.54 23.66
C PRO A 285 5.72 33.27 23.21
N GLY A 286 5.89 32.74 22.00
CA GLY A 286 7.22 32.59 21.39
C GLY A 286 7.51 31.27 20.67
N GLY A 287 6.58 30.33 20.60
CA GLY A 287 6.77 29.06 19.90
C GLY A 287 6.58 29.18 18.38
N ARG A 288 7.48 29.86 17.66
CA ARG A 288 7.62 29.58 16.21
C ARG A 288 8.02 28.11 16.11
N ARG A 289 7.12 27.23 15.64
CA ARG A 289 7.52 25.89 15.22
C ARG A 289 8.73 26.06 14.31
N SER A 290 9.82 25.39 14.68
CA SER A 290 11.00 25.29 13.85
C SER A 290 10.52 24.91 12.45
N VAL A 291 10.75 25.79 11.47
CA VAL A 291 10.51 25.49 10.06
C VAL A 291 11.32 24.24 9.76
N SER A 292 10.65 23.08 9.72
CA SER A 292 11.23 21.85 9.22
C SER A 292 11.78 22.18 7.84
N ARG A 293 13.09 22.01 7.64
CA ARG A 293 13.79 22.41 6.41
C ARG A 293 13.47 21.50 5.20
N GLY A 294 12.40 20.72 5.27
CA GLY A 294 11.98 19.74 4.26
C GLY A 294 10.48 19.81 4.03
N ALA A 295 10.04 19.26 2.90
CA ALA A 295 8.67 19.41 2.45
C ALA A 295 7.67 18.60 3.29
N ASP A 296 6.52 19.19 3.56
CA ASP A 296 5.47 18.57 4.38
C ASP A 296 4.69 17.47 3.62
N ALA A 297 4.62 17.57 2.29
CA ALA A 297 3.90 16.61 1.46
C ALA A 297 4.55 16.37 0.08
N MET A 298 4.18 15.27 -0.55
CA MET A 298 4.41 15.01 -1.97
C MET A 298 3.13 15.27 -2.75
N CYS A 299 3.22 16.08 -3.80
CA CYS A 299 2.16 16.25 -4.78
C CYS A 299 2.42 15.35 -6.00
N VAL A 300 1.42 14.56 -6.39
CA VAL A 300 1.42 13.78 -7.63
C VAL A 300 0.37 14.37 -8.58
N GLU A 301 0.81 14.91 -9.71
CA GLU A 301 -0.05 15.41 -10.77
C GLU A 301 -0.22 14.34 -11.85
N LEU A 302 -1.47 14.09 -12.28
CA LEU A 302 -1.77 13.19 -13.39
C LEU A 302 -2.80 13.81 -14.32
N ILE A 303 -2.46 13.91 -15.60
CA ILE A 303 -3.39 14.29 -16.67
C ILE A 303 -3.51 13.11 -17.62
N GLY A 304 -4.74 12.74 -17.94
CA GLY A 304 -5.02 11.62 -18.84
C GLY A 304 -6.26 11.87 -19.68
N ASP A 305 -6.34 11.21 -20.83
CA ASP A 305 -7.52 11.26 -21.69
C ASP A 305 -8.77 10.71 -20.97
N ARG A 306 -8.56 9.66 -20.18
CA ARG A 306 -9.54 8.95 -19.39
C ARG A 306 -8.86 8.33 -18.17
N PHE A 307 -9.65 8.14 -17.11
CA PHE A 307 -9.24 7.35 -15.95
C PHE A 307 -10.29 6.29 -15.65
N LEU A 308 -9.84 5.08 -15.33
CA LEU A 308 -10.71 4.03 -14.83
C LEU A 308 -11.07 4.29 -13.36
N ARG A 309 -12.14 3.64 -12.89
CA ARG A 309 -12.57 3.77 -11.48
C ARG A 309 -11.43 3.38 -10.54
N ARG A 310 -11.05 4.30 -9.66
CA ARG A 310 -9.94 4.20 -8.68
C ARG A 310 -8.52 4.12 -9.27
N MET A 311 -8.36 4.30 -10.57
CA MET A 311 -7.06 4.23 -11.27
C MET A 311 -5.99 5.09 -10.61
N VAL A 312 -6.26 6.39 -10.45
CA VAL A 312 -5.28 7.33 -9.85
C VAL A 312 -4.80 6.85 -8.49
N ARG A 313 -5.73 6.53 -7.57
CA ARG A 313 -5.40 6.05 -6.21
C ARG A 313 -4.62 4.74 -6.21
N ILE A 314 -4.88 3.86 -7.18
CA ILE A 314 -4.14 2.59 -7.29
C ILE A 314 -2.73 2.84 -7.83
N LEU A 315 -2.58 3.70 -8.84
CA LEU A 315 -1.26 4.09 -9.37
C LEU A 315 -0.40 4.73 -8.29
N VAL A 316 -0.94 5.71 -7.56
CA VAL A 316 -0.25 6.39 -6.44
C VAL A 316 0.20 5.37 -5.38
N ALA A 317 -0.68 4.47 -4.97
CA ALA A 317 -0.32 3.46 -3.97
C ALA A 317 0.75 2.47 -4.46
N ILE A 318 0.73 2.09 -5.74
CA ILE A 318 1.76 1.22 -6.31
C ILE A 318 3.10 1.94 -6.33
N VAL A 319 3.14 3.17 -6.88
CA VAL A 319 4.40 3.88 -7.06
C VAL A 319 5.06 4.22 -5.73
N VAL A 320 4.29 4.63 -4.71
CA VAL A 320 4.81 4.85 -3.35
C VAL A 320 5.38 3.56 -2.77
N ARG A 321 4.64 2.44 -2.87
CA ARG A 321 5.10 1.14 -2.38
C ARG A 321 6.40 0.70 -3.04
N GLU A 322 6.52 0.84 -4.36
CA GLU A 322 7.73 0.43 -5.08
C GLU A 322 8.90 1.39 -4.84
N ALA A 323 8.68 2.70 -4.78
CA ALA A 323 9.73 3.67 -4.46
C ALA A 323 10.38 3.39 -3.09
N VAL A 324 9.57 3.13 -2.05
CA VAL A 324 10.08 2.79 -0.72
C VAL A 324 10.80 1.44 -0.71
N ARG A 325 10.33 0.46 -1.50
CA ARG A 325 11.02 -0.84 -1.64
C ARG A 325 12.38 -0.70 -2.32
N GLU A 326 12.47 0.11 -3.36
CA GLU A 326 13.73 0.36 -4.06
C GLU A 326 14.74 1.07 -3.16
N ALA A 327 14.32 2.07 -2.38
CA ALA A 327 15.18 2.74 -1.41
C ALA A 327 15.79 1.75 -0.40
N ARG A 328 14.97 0.83 0.14
CA ARG A 328 15.47 -0.21 1.08
C ARG A 328 16.42 -1.22 0.46
N LYS A 329 16.25 -1.56 -0.82
CA LYS A 329 17.20 -2.43 -1.53
C LYS A 329 18.55 -1.75 -1.70
N ALA A 330 18.58 -0.44 -1.89
CA ALA A 330 19.83 0.32 -1.99
C ALA A 330 20.59 0.35 -0.65
N GLU A 331 19.90 0.29 0.49
CA GLU A 331 20.50 0.25 1.83
C GLU A 331 21.01 -1.13 2.27
N GLY A 332 20.39 -2.21 1.75
CA GLY A 332 20.78 -3.59 2.05
C GLY A 332 21.46 -4.26 0.87
N THR A 333 22.78 -4.43 0.92
CA THR A 333 23.60 -5.16 -0.06
C THR A 333 23.04 -6.55 -0.42
N SER A 334 22.29 -6.63 -1.51
CA SER A 334 21.92 -7.89 -2.18
C SER A 334 21.49 -7.59 -3.61
N GLU A 335 22.33 -7.97 -4.57
CA GLU A 335 22.04 -8.05 -6.02
C GLU A 335 20.97 -9.13 -6.32
N ALA A 336 19.78 -9.00 -5.75
CA ALA A 336 18.64 -9.80 -6.19
C ALA A 336 18.09 -9.21 -7.49
N ALA A 337 18.71 -9.64 -8.58
CA ALA A 337 18.33 -9.30 -9.94
C ALA A 337 16.86 -9.64 -10.22
N GLY A 338 16.16 -8.65 -10.80
CA GLY A 338 14.96 -8.88 -11.60
C GLY A 338 13.71 -8.22 -11.03
N CYS A 339 13.32 -7.13 -11.67
CA CYS A 339 11.99 -6.48 -11.68
C CYS A 339 11.63 -5.40 -10.64
N GLY A 340 12.61 -4.76 -10.01
CA GLY A 340 12.40 -3.53 -9.25
C GLY A 340 13.44 -2.47 -9.62
N GLY A 341 12.96 -1.32 -10.08
CA GLY A 341 13.71 -0.20 -10.64
C GLY A 341 12.70 0.83 -11.16
N GLU A 342 13.10 1.83 -11.92
CA GLU A 342 12.18 2.85 -12.46
C GLU A 342 11.02 2.22 -13.29
N ASP A 343 11.23 1.04 -13.88
CA ASP A 343 10.20 0.35 -14.67
C ASP A 343 9.20 -0.46 -13.82
N ALA A 344 9.33 -0.49 -12.49
CA ALA A 344 8.50 -1.34 -11.63
C ALA A 344 6.99 -1.05 -11.80
N LEU A 345 6.61 0.23 -11.83
CA LEU A 345 5.23 0.66 -12.03
C LEU A 345 4.70 0.21 -13.40
N LEU A 346 5.47 0.48 -14.47
CA LEU A 346 5.13 0.10 -15.84
C LEU A 346 4.96 -1.42 -15.97
N ASN A 347 5.89 -2.20 -15.42
CA ASN A 347 5.83 -3.67 -15.43
C ASN A 347 4.61 -4.22 -14.69
N ILE A 348 4.17 -3.56 -13.61
CA ILE A 348 2.94 -3.94 -12.90
C ILE A 348 1.71 -3.66 -13.77
N VAL A 349 1.65 -2.49 -14.42
CA VAL A 349 0.55 -2.15 -15.35
C VAL A 349 0.50 -3.13 -16.52
N LEU A 350 1.63 -3.36 -17.19
CA LEU A 350 1.76 -4.28 -18.33
C LEU A 350 1.39 -5.72 -17.98
N SER A 351 1.57 -6.12 -16.71
CA SER A 351 1.22 -7.47 -16.28
C SER A 351 -0.28 -7.76 -16.29
N LYS A 352 -1.14 -6.73 -16.30
CA LYS A 352 -2.61 -6.82 -16.23
C LYS A 352 -3.15 -7.58 -15.00
N LYS A 353 -2.30 -7.87 -14.01
CA LYS A 353 -2.64 -8.66 -12.82
C LYS A 353 -2.97 -7.76 -11.62
N ARG A 354 -4.26 -7.67 -11.26
CA ARG A 354 -4.71 -6.87 -10.10
C ARG A 354 -4.07 -7.29 -8.78
N SER A 355 -3.67 -8.56 -8.64
CA SER A 355 -2.98 -9.10 -7.47
C SER A 355 -1.60 -8.49 -7.23
N ARG A 356 -0.97 -7.92 -8.27
CA ARG A 356 0.31 -7.20 -8.14
C ARG A 356 0.14 -5.75 -7.69
N CYS A 357 -1.05 -5.19 -7.85
CA CYS A 357 -1.35 -3.80 -7.51
C CYS A 357 -1.58 -3.64 -6.00
N ALA A 358 -1.24 -2.47 -5.47
CA ALA A 358 -1.55 -2.11 -4.09
C ALA A 358 -3.06 -1.93 -3.87
N ARG A 359 -3.47 -1.85 -2.59
CA ARG A 359 -4.78 -1.30 -2.24
C ARG A 359 -4.82 0.17 -2.69
N PRO A 360 -5.98 0.71 -3.11
CA PRO A 360 -6.06 2.12 -3.47
C PRO A 360 -5.62 3.00 -2.30
N ALA A 361 -4.83 4.03 -2.57
CA ALA A 361 -4.45 5.06 -1.60
C ALA A 361 -5.70 5.72 -0.96
N ALA A 362 -5.55 6.47 0.12
CA ALA A 362 -6.65 7.20 0.76
C ALA A 362 -7.43 8.07 -0.25
N ALA A 363 -8.72 8.33 0.00
CA ALA A 363 -9.52 9.14 -0.93
C ALA A 363 -9.29 10.64 -0.71
N GLU A 364 -8.99 10.98 0.53
CA GLU A 364 -8.85 12.32 1.10
C GLU A 364 -7.69 13.10 0.45
N GLY A 365 -6.62 12.39 0.06
CA GLY A 365 -5.50 12.99 -0.67
C GLY A 365 -5.79 13.26 -2.15
N LEU A 366 -6.84 12.68 -2.75
CA LEU A 366 -7.14 12.84 -4.17
C LEU A 366 -8.05 14.04 -4.42
N ILE A 367 -7.67 14.87 -5.40
CA ILE A 367 -8.41 16.06 -5.82
C ILE A 367 -8.61 16.02 -7.33
N PHE A 368 -9.86 16.16 -7.79
CA PHE A 368 -10.16 16.46 -9.19
C PHE A 368 -9.92 17.93 -9.49
N VAL A 369 -9.02 18.24 -10.41
CA VAL A 369 -8.55 19.60 -10.66
C VAL A 369 -9.30 20.25 -11.80
N SER A 370 -9.28 19.66 -12.99
CA SER A 370 -9.92 20.24 -14.16
C SER A 370 -10.23 19.19 -15.24
N ALA A 371 -11.00 19.62 -16.25
CA ALA A 371 -11.13 18.91 -17.52
C ALA A 371 -11.08 19.90 -18.67
N HIS A 372 -10.44 19.47 -19.76
CA HIS A 372 -10.24 20.31 -20.94
C HIS A 372 -11.15 19.86 -22.10
N PHE A 373 -11.68 20.83 -22.84
CA PHE A 373 -12.64 20.67 -23.92
C PHE A 373 -12.15 21.41 -25.17
N GLY A 374 -12.33 20.82 -26.36
CA GLY A 374 -11.96 21.43 -27.65
C GLY A 374 -10.54 21.09 -28.15
N ASP A 375 -10.26 21.55 -29.37
CA ASP A 375 -8.94 21.47 -30.01
C ASP A 375 -8.18 22.77 -29.77
N ARG A 376 -7.33 22.81 -28.74
CA ARG A 376 -6.12 23.64 -28.75
C ARG A 376 -5.11 23.25 -27.69
N GLU A 377 -3.87 23.24 -28.15
CA GLU A 377 -2.68 23.57 -27.39
C GLU A 377 -2.93 24.86 -26.59
N GLN A 378 -3.02 24.75 -25.27
CA GLN A 378 -2.72 25.79 -24.30
C GLN A 378 -2.50 25.15 -22.94
#